data_AF-A0AAX1MYL6-F1
#
_entry.id   AF-A0AAX1MYL6-F1
#
_cell.length_a   1.000
_cell.length_b   1.000
_cell.length_c   1.000
_cell.angle_alpha   90.00
_cell.angle_beta   90.00
_cell.angle_gamma   90.00
#
_symmetry.space_group_name_H-M   'P 1'
#
loop_
_entity.id
_entity.type
_entity.pdbx_description
1 polymer ?
#
loop_
_entity_poly.entity_id
_entity_poly.type
_entity_poly.pdbx_seq_one_letter_code
_entity_poly.pdbx_strand_id
1 'polypeptide(L)'
;MRNLVLTILFLTTLGTSVQAQKFIAVDNYGRNRMKIYEGDQIKFKMKGEKAVYTDEVYALTDSSFYLSKTGTEVPLSELSEIRRARVLPRVIFGGSVFIGSGFLISSAINRDEETTKAKDIQVFQGLAFYGLAAAMYPFFWKKYRLGRNSQAQILDVTIRKKP
;
A
#
# COMPACT_ATOMS: atom_id res chain seq x y z
N MET A 1 3.11 20.15 -40.60
CA MET A 1 2.58 19.89 -39.23
C MET A 1 2.00 18.48 -39.06
N ARG A 2 1.14 17.98 -39.96
CA ARG A 2 0.54 16.63 -39.85
C ARG A 2 1.56 15.48 -39.68
N ASN A 3 2.66 15.53 -40.42
CA ASN A 3 3.69 14.47 -40.37
C ASN A 3 4.48 14.48 -39.05
N LEU A 4 4.69 15.66 -38.44
CA LEU A 4 5.43 15.80 -37.19
C LEU A 4 4.65 15.25 -35.99
N VAL A 5 3.31 15.44 -36.00
CA VAL A 5 2.41 14.86 -34.98
C VAL A 5 2.39 13.33 -35.09
N LEU A 6 2.37 12.78 -36.31
CA LEU A 6 2.43 11.34 -36.53
C LEU A 6 3.75 10.71 -36.07
N THR A 7 4.88 11.40 -36.29
CA THR A 7 6.19 10.91 -35.83
C THR A 7 6.31 10.92 -34.30
N ILE A 8 5.78 11.94 -33.62
CA ILE A 8 5.75 12.02 -32.15
C ILE A 8 4.85 10.92 -31.58
N LEU A 9 3.68 10.68 -32.17
CA LEU A 9 2.79 9.58 -31.74
C LEU A 9 3.47 8.21 -31.88
N PHE A 10 4.17 7.98 -33.01
CA PHE A 10 4.86 6.72 -33.27
C PHE A 10 6.04 6.48 -32.31
N LEU A 11 6.80 7.53 -31.98
CA LEU A 11 7.88 7.46 -30.99
C LEU A 11 7.38 7.17 -29.57
N THR A 12 6.18 7.66 -29.19
CA THR A 12 5.58 7.34 -27.89
C THR A 12 5.07 5.90 -27.79
N THR A 13 4.68 5.28 -28.91
CA THR A 13 4.20 3.88 -28.92
C THR A 13 5.31 2.83 -28.93
N LEU A 14 6.51 3.18 -29.37
CA LEU A 14 7.67 2.26 -29.41
C LEU A 14 8.41 2.16 -28.07
N GLY A 15 8.14 3.06 -27.13
CA GLY A 15 8.82 3.13 -25.83
C GLY A 15 8.24 2.23 -24.74
N THR A 16 7.06 1.67 -24.93
CA THR A 16 6.49 0.72 -23.95
C THR A 16 6.96 -0.69 -24.28
N SER A 17 8.18 -1.01 -23.88
CA SER A 17 8.54 -2.41 -23.71
C SER A 17 7.57 -2.99 -22.69
N VAL A 18 6.64 -3.82 -23.17
CA VAL A 18 5.90 -4.75 -22.33
C VAL A 18 6.93 -5.77 -21.88
N GLN A 19 7.73 -5.41 -20.89
CA GLN A 19 8.52 -6.38 -20.15
C GLN A 19 7.49 -7.29 -19.50
N ALA A 20 7.54 -8.57 -19.87
CA ALA A 20 6.84 -9.59 -19.14
C ALA A 20 7.42 -9.61 -17.72
N GLN A 21 6.79 -8.86 -16.82
CA GLN A 21 7.30 -8.63 -15.48
C GLN A 21 6.93 -9.81 -14.58
N LYS A 22 7.95 -10.44 -14.02
CA LYS A 22 7.78 -11.31 -12.87
C LYS A 22 7.14 -10.50 -11.74
N PHE A 23 6.37 -11.15 -10.89
CA PHE A 23 5.82 -10.51 -9.70
C PHE A 23 5.71 -11.50 -8.54
N ILE A 24 5.80 -10.99 -7.32
CA ILE A 24 5.54 -11.77 -6.11
C ILE A 24 4.03 -11.85 -5.92
N ALA A 25 3.49 -13.05 -6.07
CA ALA A 25 2.11 -13.38 -5.74
C ALA A 25 2.03 -13.80 -4.27
N VAL A 26 1.32 -13.03 -3.45
CA VAL A 26 0.98 -13.43 -2.07
C VAL A 26 -0.48 -13.85 -2.04
N ASP A 27 -0.71 -15.13 -1.82
CA ASP A 27 -2.03 -15.76 -1.87
C ASP A 27 -2.42 -16.31 -0.49
N ASN A 28 -3.71 -16.29 -0.19
CA ASN A 28 -4.32 -16.99 0.93
C ASN A 28 -5.13 -18.16 0.37
N TYR A 29 -4.40 -19.14 -0.19
CA TYR A 29 -4.93 -20.38 -0.76
C TYR A 29 -6.08 -20.17 -1.77
N GLY A 30 -5.91 -19.23 -2.69
CA GLY A 30 -6.84 -18.97 -3.81
C GLY A 30 -7.80 -17.81 -3.58
N ARG A 31 -7.77 -17.14 -2.42
CA ARG A 31 -8.60 -15.96 -2.15
C ARG A 31 -7.72 -14.72 -1.97
N ASN A 32 -8.03 -13.67 -2.75
CA ASN A 32 -7.40 -12.34 -2.67
C ASN A 32 -5.88 -12.35 -2.84
N ARG A 33 -5.42 -12.71 -4.05
CA ARG A 33 -4.01 -12.63 -4.44
C ARG A 33 -3.55 -11.18 -4.49
N MET A 34 -2.55 -10.85 -3.69
CA MET A 34 -1.79 -9.63 -3.82
C MET A 34 -0.65 -9.85 -4.82
N LYS A 35 -0.39 -8.87 -5.66
CA LYS A 35 0.76 -8.84 -6.57
C LYS A 35 1.68 -7.72 -6.11
N ILE A 36 2.98 -8.00 -6.06
CA ILE A 36 4.04 -7.02 -5.79
C ILE A 36 5.00 -7.08 -6.98
N TYR A 37 5.17 -5.97 -7.67
CA TYR A 37 6.03 -5.85 -8.84
C TYR A 37 7.39 -5.26 -8.45
N GLU A 38 8.33 -5.29 -9.39
CA GLU A 38 9.55 -4.49 -9.29
C GLU A 38 9.18 -3.00 -9.24
N GLY A 39 9.87 -2.25 -8.39
CA GLY A 39 9.56 -0.86 -8.05
C GLY A 39 8.53 -0.69 -6.92
N ASP A 40 7.83 -1.74 -6.50
CA ASP A 40 6.86 -1.63 -5.41
C ASP A 40 7.55 -1.64 -4.03
N GLN A 41 7.01 -0.85 -3.10
CA GLN A 41 7.38 -0.95 -1.69
C GLN A 41 6.81 -2.22 -1.05
N ILE A 42 7.69 -3.00 -0.44
CA ILE A 42 7.37 -4.19 0.35
C ILE A 42 7.68 -3.97 1.82
N LYS A 43 6.73 -4.38 2.67
CA LYS A 43 6.91 -4.42 4.12
C LYS A 43 6.86 -5.86 4.59
N PHE A 44 7.97 -6.36 5.16
CA PHE A 44 8.11 -7.78 5.45
C PHE A 44 8.85 -8.04 6.76
N LYS A 45 8.84 -9.30 7.17
CA LYS A 45 9.52 -9.79 8.37
C LYS A 45 10.19 -11.12 8.06
N MET A 46 11.45 -11.25 8.45
CA MET A 46 12.23 -12.49 8.33
C MET A 46 11.79 -13.53 9.38
N LYS A 47 12.06 -14.81 9.14
CA LYS A 47 11.92 -15.87 10.14
C LYS A 47 12.96 -15.69 11.25
N GLY A 48 12.59 -16.02 12.48
CA GLY A 48 13.47 -15.87 13.65
C GLY A 48 13.62 -14.43 14.16
N GLU A 49 13.39 -13.43 13.33
CA GLU A 49 13.57 -12.03 13.71
C GLU A 49 12.32 -11.39 14.33
N LYS A 50 12.49 -10.27 15.02
CA LYS A 50 11.38 -9.46 15.56
C LYS A 50 11.08 -8.20 14.73
N ALA A 51 12.10 -7.67 14.07
CA ALA A 51 12.03 -6.43 13.28
C ALA A 51 11.11 -6.57 12.06
N VAL A 52 10.59 -5.44 11.59
CA VAL A 52 9.78 -5.36 10.37
C VAL A 52 10.50 -4.41 9.42
N TYR A 53 10.91 -4.93 8.28
CA TYR A 53 11.64 -4.22 7.25
C TYR A 53 10.66 -3.54 6.29
N THR A 54 11.08 -2.41 5.71
CA THR A 54 10.34 -1.70 4.67
C THR A 54 11.32 -1.21 3.63
N ASP A 55 11.20 -1.71 2.41
CA ASP A 55 12.07 -1.33 1.31
C ASP A 55 11.36 -1.51 -0.04
N GLU A 56 12.01 -1.11 -1.12
CA GLU A 56 11.54 -1.27 -2.49
C GLU A 56 12.12 -2.55 -3.13
N VAL A 57 11.30 -3.25 -3.91
CA VAL A 57 11.72 -4.42 -4.69
C VAL A 57 12.46 -3.93 -5.92
N TYR A 58 13.76 -4.20 -6.00
CA TYR A 58 14.59 -3.80 -7.15
C TYR A 58 14.52 -4.80 -8.30
N ALA A 59 14.62 -6.09 -7.99
CA ALA A 59 14.63 -7.16 -8.99
C ALA A 59 14.07 -8.47 -8.42
N LEU A 60 13.54 -9.32 -9.28
CA LEU A 60 12.94 -10.61 -8.94
C LEU A 60 13.65 -11.79 -9.60
N THR A 61 13.94 -12.85 -8.83
CA THR A 61 14.41 -14.15 -9.35
C THR A 61 13.26 -15.16 -9.35
N ASP A 62 13.55 -16.47 -9.40
CA ASP A 62 12.51 -17.50 -9.32
C ASP A 62 12.09 -17.81 -7.86
N SER A 63 12.93 -17.47 -6.88
CA SER A 63 12.70 -17.81 -5.46
C SER A 63 13.08 -16.71 -4.46
N SER A 64 13.65 -15.60 -4.93
CA SER A 64 14.14 -14.48 -4.12
C SER A 64 13.84 -13.14 -4.78
N PHE A 65 14.02 -12.08 -4.01
CA PHE A 65 13.92 -10.70 -4.50
C PHE A 65 15.05 -9.86 -3.92
N TYR A 66 15.45 -8.82 -4.64
CA TYR A 66 16.50 -7.89 -4.22
C TYR A 66 15.89 -6.62 -3.66
N LEU A 67 16.46 -6.12 -2.56
CA LEU A 67 16.08 -4.84 -1.96
C LEU A 67 16.83 -3.68 -2.63
N SER A 68 16.13 -2.59 -2.94
CA SER A 68 16.75 -1.46 -3.64
C SER A 68 17.81 -0.72 -2.82
N LYS A 69 17.65 -0.58 -1.49
CA LYS A 69 18.61 0.20 -0.69
C LYS A 69 19.91 -0.51 -0.42
N THR A 70 19.85 -1.81 -0.18
CA THR A 70 21.01 -2.60 0.23
C THR A 70 21.54 -3.52 -0.86
N GLY A 71 20.78 -3.73 -1.93
CA GLY A 71 21.08 -4.75 -2.94
C GLY A 71 21.04 -6.18 -2.38
N THR A 72 20.51 -6.37 -1.17
CA THR A 72 20.50 -7.67 -0.50
C THR A 72 19.46 -8.58 -1.13
N GLU A 73 19.87 -9.81 -1.42
CA GLU A 73 18.97 -10.87 -1.83
C GLU A 73 18.19 -11.40 -0.62
N VAL A 74 16.86 -11.46 -0.76
CA VAL A 74 15.97 -11.99 0.26
C VAL A 74 15.23 -13.20 -0.32
N PRO A 75 15.56 -14.42 0.13
CA PRO A 75 14.83 -15.62 -0.26
C PRO A 75 13.39 -15.58 0.27
N LEU A 76 12.41 -15.94 -0.57
CA LEU A 76 11.01 -16.02 -0.14
C LEU A 76 10.80 -17.06 0.97
N SER A 77 11.63 -18.11 0.99
CA SER A 77 11.60 -19.17 2.01
C SER A 77 11.96 -18.66 3.40
N GLU A 78 12.70 -17.56 3.52
CA GLU A 78 13.13 -16.98 4.78
C GLU A 78 12.14 -15.94 5.33
N LEU A 79 11.13 -15.57 4.55
CA LEU A 79 10.08 -14.66 4.99
C LEU A 79 9.09 -15.37 5.94
N SER A 80 8.72 -14.68 7.02
CA SER A 80 7.66 -15.11 7.95
C SER A 80 6.34 -14.35 7.73
N GLU A 81 6.41 -13.07 7.38
CA GLU A 81 5.23 -12.23 7.22
C GLU A 81 5.44 -11.17 6.13
N ILE A 82 4.44 -10.97 5.28
CA ILE A 82 4.36 -9.81 4.38
C ILE A 82 3.16 -8.96 4.80
N ARG A 83 3.34 -7.64 4.85
CA ARG A 83 2.32 -6.68 5.28
C ARG A 83 1.85 -5.85 4.10
N ARG A 84 0.53 -5.78 3.92
CA ARG A 84 -0.11 -4.91 2.93
C ARG A 84 -0.88 -3.80 3.63
N ALA A 85 -0.74 -2.59 3.13
CA ALA A 85 -1.61 -1.48 3.51
C ALA A 85 -3.07 -1.77 3.09
N ARG A 86 -4.02 -1.59 4.01
CA ARG A 86 -5.46 -1.58 3.68
C ARG A 86 -5.86 -0.15 3.33
N VAL A 87 -6.44 0.02 2.14
CA VAL A 87 -6.88 1.33 1.66
C VAL A 87 -8.03 1.87 2.51
N LEU A 88 -9.07 1.06 2.74
CA LEU A 88 -10.29 1.51 3.40
C LEU A 88 -10.08 2.09 4.81
N PRO A 89 -9.38 1.42 5.76
CA PRO A 89 -9.13 2.00 7.08
C PRO A 89 -8.34 3.32 7.03
N ARG A 90 -7.44 3.48 6.06
CA ARG A 90 -6.67 4.73 5.88
C ARG A 90 -7.53 5.85 5.32
N VAL A 91 -8.45 5.55 4.41
CA VAL A 91 -9.42 6.52 3.89
C VAL A 91 -10.37 6.96 5.00
N ILE A 92 -10.91 6.04 5.79
CA ILE A 92 -11.76 6.37 6.94
C ILE A 92 -10.98 7.21 7.95
N PHE A 93 -9.73 6.84 8.25
CA PHE A 93 -8.86 7.65 9.11
C PHE A 93 -8.71 9.08 8.58
N GLY A 94 -8.31 9.23 7.32
CA GLY A 94 -8.07 10.54 6.72
C GLY A 94 -9.34 11.40 6.66
N GLY A 95 -10.47 10.80 6.25
CA GLY A 95 -11.77 11.47 6.21
C GLY A 95 -12.25 11.91 7.60
N SER A 96 -12.14 11.04 8.60
CA SER A 96 -12.51 11.37 9.98
C SER A 96 -11.62 12.46 10.57
N VAL A 97 -10.29 12.42 10.35
CA VAL A 97 -9.40 13.50 10.79
C VAL A 97 -9.78 14.82 10.13
N PHE A 98 -10.02 14.81 8.81
CA PHE A 98 -10.40 16.01 8.06
C PHE A 98 -11.70 16.64 8.60
N ILE A 99 -12.75 15.83 8.78
CA ILE A 99 -14.03 16.29 9.33
C ILE A 99 -13.85 16.79 10.78
N GLY A 100 -13.12 16.02 11.60
CA GLY A 100 -12.86 16.36 12.99
C GLY A 100 -12.12 17.70 13.14
N SER A 101 -11.10 17.94 12.31
CA SER A 101 -10.40 19.23 12.25
C SER A 101 -11.35 20.36 11.84
N GLY A 102 -12.24 20.13 10.87
CA GLY A 102 -13.25 21.13 10.46
C GLY A 102 -14.15 21.58 11.61
N PHE A 103 -14.65 20.64 12.41
CA PHE A 103 -15.47 20.97 13.59
C PHE A 103 -14.69 21.72 14.68
N LEU A 104 -13.44 21.32 14.95
CA LEU A 104 -12.60 22.01 15.93
C LEU A 104 -12.26 23.43 15.48
N ILE A 105 -11.94 23.64 14.19
CA ILE A 105 -11.68 24.97 13.63
C ILE A 105 -12.95 25.83 13.67
N SER A 106 -14.10 25.29 13.28
CA SER A 106 -15.40 25.98 13.37
C SER A 106 -15.72 26.42 14.80
N SER A 107 -15.43 25.57 15.79
CA SER A 107 -15.64 25.88 17.20
C SER A 107 -14.70 26.98 17.72
N ALA A 108 -13.54 27.18 17.08
CA ALA A 108 -12.58 28.21 17.45
C ALA A 108 -12.92 29.58 16.85
N ILE A 109 -13.59 29.63 15.69
CA ILE A 109 -13.96 30.85 14.97
C ILE A 109 -15.27 31.45 15.50
N ASN A 110 -16.26 30.61 15.86
CA ASN A 110 -17.52 31.07 16.44
C ASN A 110 -17.34 31.39 17.94
N ARG A 111 -17.03 32.65 18.25
CA ARG A 111 -16.66 33.13 19.61
C ARG A 111 -17.77 33.88 20.36
N ASP A 112 -18.96 34.04 19.79
CA ASP A 112 -20.04 34.80 20.42
C ASP A 112 -20.72 34.03 21.57
N GLU A 113 -20.97 34.71 22.69
CA GLU A 113 -21.47 34.14 23.95
C GLU A 113 -22.85 33.46 23.82
N GLU A 114 -23.71 33.91 22.89
CA GLU A 114 -25.01 33.27 22.62
C GLU A 114 -24.89 31.85 22.04
N THR A 115 -23.73 31.48 21.50
CA THR A 115 -23.52 30.20 20.79
C THR A 115 -22.78 29.14 21.61
N THR A 116 -22.56 29.37 22.91
CA THR A 116 -21.75 28.50 23.79
C THR A 116 -22.15 27.02 23.72
N LYS A 117 -23.46 26.70 23.68
CA LYS A 117 -23.94 25.30 23.53
C LYS A 117 -23.61 24.70 22.16
N ALA A 118 -23.67 25.49 21.10
CA ALA A 118 -23.33 25.03 19.75
C ALA A 118 -21.82 24.78 19.61
N LYS A 119 -21.00 25.57 20.29
CA LYS A 119 -19.55 25.40 20.37
C LYS A 119 -19.17 24.08 21.05
N ASP A 120 -19.74 23.78 22.21
CA ASP A 120 -19.45 22.53 22.92
C ASP A 120 -19.81 21.31 22.06
N ILE A 121 -20.97 21.35 21.39
CA ILE A 121 -21.40 20.29 20.47
C ILE A 121 -20.37 20.09 19.34
N GLN A 122 -19.88 21.18 18.73
CA GLN A 122 -18.86 21.10 17.68
C GLN A 122 -17.53 20.51 18.19
N VAL A 123 -17.10 20.89 19.39
CA VAL A 123 -15.89 20.31 20.01
C VAL A 123 -16.07 18.80 20.24
N PHE A 124 -17.21 18.38 20.80
CA PHE A 124 -17.51 16.96 21.01
C PHE A 124 -17.58 16.19 19.69
N GLN A 125 -18.20 16.75 18.65
CA GLN A 125 -18.23 16.15 17.31
C GLN A 125 -16.81 16.00 16.75
N GLY A 126 -15.99 17.05 16.85
CA GLY A 126 -14.59 17.03 16.45
C GLY A 126 -13.81 15.89 17.12
N LEU A 127 -13.90 15.80 18.44
CA LEU A 127 -13.25 14.76 19.23
C LEU A 127 -13.78 13.35 18.90
N ALA A 128 -15.08 13.19 18.66
CA ALA A 128 -15.67 11.91 18.26
C ALA A 128 -15.08 11.40 16.93
N PHE A 129 -14.90 12.29 15.95
CA PHE A 129 -14.25 11.93 14.68
C PHE A 129 -12.77 11.57 14.85
N TYR A 130 -12.02 12.26 15.73
CA TYR A 130 -10.67 11.83 16.09
C TYR A 130 -10.66 10.46 16.78
N GLY A 131 -11.64 10.17 17.63
CA GLY A 131 -11.82 8.85 18.23
C GLY A 131 -12.02 7.75 17.18
N LEU A 132 -12.88 8.00 16.19
CA LEU A 132 -13.09 7.09 15.05
C LEU A 132 -11.81 6.91 14.24
N ALA A 133 -11.05 7.98 13.99
CA ALA A 133 -9.76 7.88 13.32
C ALA A 133 -8.79 6.98 14.11
N ALA A 134 -8.60 7.25 15.40
CA ALA A 134 -7.72 6.45 16.26
C ALA A 134 -8.10 4.96 16.26
N ALA A 135 -9.40 4.64 16.27
CA ALA A 135 -9.90 3.27 16.20
C ALA A 135 -9.51 2.53 14.90
N MET A 136 -9.23 3.24 13.80
CA MET A 136 -8.83 2.61 12.53
C MET A 136 -7.36 2.19 12.47
N TYR A 137 -6.49 2.78 13.29
CA TYR A 137 -5.04 2.53 13.29
C TYR A 137 -4.63 1.04 13.33
N PRO A 138 -5.18 0.18 14.21
CA PRO A 138 -4.81 -1.25 14.24
C PRO A 138 -5.17 -2.01 12.96
N PHE A 139 -6.10 -1.50 12.15
CA PHE A 139 -6.57 -2.15 10.93
C PHE A 139 -5.82 -1.72 9.66
N PHE A 140 -4.86 -0.80 9.75
CA PHE A 140 -4.13 -0.27 8.60
C PHE A 140 -3.33 -1.32 7.83
N TRP A 141 -2.91 -2.39 8.51
CA TRP A 141 -2.00 -3.38 7.96
C TRP A 141 -2.64 -4.76 7.97
N LYS A 142 -2.84 -5.33 6.78
CA LYS A 142 -3.14 -6.76 6.64
C LYS A 142 -1.84 -7.55 6.69
N LYS A 143 -1.78 -8.52 7.60
CA LYS A 143 -0.61 -9.39 7.80
C LYS A 143 -0.83 -10.72 7.08
N TYR A 144 0.03 -11.08 6.14
CA TYR A 144 0.05 -12.38 5.46
C TYR A 144 1.15 -13.22 6.10
N ARG A 145 0.76 -14.19 6.92
CA ARG A 145 1.71 -15.08 7.62
C ARG A 145 2.06 -16.26 6.71
N LEU A 146 3.28 -16.24 6.19
CA LEU A 146 3.77 -17.23 5.24
C LEU A 146 4.01 -18.57 5.93
N GLY A 147 3.60 -19.66 5.28
CA GLY A 147 3.72 -21.03 5.81
C GLY A 147 2.65 -21.44 6.82
N ARG A 148 1.70 -20.54 7.14
CA ARG A 148 0.55 -20.87 8.00
C ARG A 148 -0.77 -20.73 7.25
N ASN A 149 -1.13 -19.49 6.90
CA ASN A 149 -2.40 -19.15 6.25
C ASN A 149 -2.16 -18.40 4.94
N SER A 150 -0.93 -18.38 4.43
CA SER A 150 -0.59 -17.64 3.22
C SER A 150 0.66 -18.24 2.59
N GLN A 151 0.78 -18.07 1.27
CA GLN A 151 1.95 -18.47 0.51
C GLN A 151 2.40 -17.31 -0.36
N ALA A 152 3.72 -17.15 -0.50
CA ALA A 152 4.33 -16.25 -1.47
C ALA A 152 5.00 -17.09 -2.56
N GLN A 153 4.79 -16.73 -3.81
CA GLN A 153 5.41 -17.36 -4.98
C GLN A 153 5.77 -16.28 -5.97
N ILE A 154 6.87 -16.44 -6.70
CA ILE A 154 7.15 -15.59 -7.86
C ILE A 154 6.50 -16.23 -9.07
N LEU A 155 5.69 -15.44 -9.77
CA LEU A 155 5.03 -15.86 -10.99
C LEU A 155 5.64 -15.09 -12.16
N ASP A 156 6.04 -15.84 -13.18
CA ASP A 156 6.45 -15.31 -14.46
C ASP A 156 5.25 -15.29 -15.41
N VAL A 157 4.94 -14.13 -15.98
CA VAL A 157 3.81 -13.95 -16.91
C VAL A 157 4.27 -14.15 -18.36
N THR A 158 5.57 -14.35 -18.59
CA THR A 158 6.11 -14.61 -19.91
C THR A 158 5.63 -15.98 -20.39
N ILE A 159 4.69 -16.00 -21.34
CA ILE A 159 4.23 -17.24 -21.98
C ILE A 159 5.39 -17.80 -22.80
N ARG A 160 6.11 -18.80 -22.27
CA ARG A 160 7.03 -19.60 -23.09
C ARG A 160 6.19 -20.46 -24.03
N LYS A 161 6.24 -20.21 -25.34
CA LYS A 161 5.82 -21.21 -26.33
C LYS A 161 6.67 -22.45 -26.09
N LYS A 162 6.02 -23.60 -25.85
CA LYS A 162 6.73 -24.88 -25.84
C LYS A 162 7.38 -25.07 -27.23
N PRO A 163 8.64 -25.53 -27.30
CA PRO A 163 9.28 -25.89 -28.55
C PRO A 163 8.50 -26.99 -29.28
#